data_AF-A0A543KIH2-F1
#
_entry.id   AF-A0A543KIH2-F1
#
_cell.length_a   1.000
_cell.length_b   1.000
_cell.length_c   1.000
_cell.angle_alpha   90.00
_cell.angle_beta   90.00
_cell.angle_gamma   90.00
#
_symmetry.space_group_name_H-M   'P 1'
#
loop_
_entity.id
_entity.type
_entity.pdbx_description
1 polymer ?
#
loop_
_entity_poly.entity_id
_entity_poly.type
_entity_poly.pdbx_seq_one_letter_code
_entity_poly.pdbx_strand_id
1 'polypeptide(L)' 'MTYDAQRDAFVLPQPFGSWVLDDSGDWQPPVPQPHGDGWVWDDANRAWARAE' A
#
# COMPACT_ATOMS: atom_id res chain seq x y z
N MET A 1 -2.01 -14.44 1.11
CA MET A 1 -1.63 -14.13 -0.28
C MET A 1 -2.81 -14.52 -1.16
N THR A 2 -3.25 -13.62 -2.03
CA THR A 2 -4.32 -13.80 -3.01
C THR A 2 -3.69 -14.06 -4.36
N TYR A 3 -4.14 -15.09 -5.07
CA TYR A 3 -3.68 -15.35 -6.44
C TYR A 3 -4.38 -14.37 -7.39
N ASP A 4 -3.60 -13.56 -8.11
CA ASP A 4 -4.09 -12.66 -9.15
C ASP A 4 -3.93 -13.34 -10.52
N ALA A 5 -5.06 -13.74 -11.10
CA ALA A 5 -5.09 -14.45 -12.37
C ALA A 5 -4.75 -13.57 -13.58
N GLN A 6 -4.84 -12.24 -13.47
CA GLN A 6 -4.39 -11.35 -14.55
C GLN A 6 -2.86 -11.28 -14.61
N ARG A 7 -2.20 -11.33 -13.45
CA ARG A 7 -0.74 -11.26 -13.32
C ARG A 7 -0.07 -12.63 -13.25
N ASP A 8 -0.87 -13.71 -13.20
CA ASP A 8 -0.40 -15.07 -12.95
C ASP A 8 0.54 -15.16 -11.73
N ALA A 9 0.25 -14.37 -10.69
CA ALA A 9 1.15 -14.15 -9.57
C ALA A 9 0.41 -14.20 -8.23
N PHE A 10 1.12 -14.64 -7.19
CA PHE A 10 0.63 -14.56 -5.82
C PHE A 10 0.94 -13.19 -5.24
N VAL A 11 -0.13 -12.44 -4.98
CA VAL A 11 -0.06 -11.13 -4.35
C VAL A 11 -0.28 -11.30 -2.85
N LEU A 12 0.42 -10.53 -2.02
CA LEU A 12 0.09 -10.48 -0.60
C LEU A 12 -1.33 -9.92 -0.39
N PRO A 13 -2.03 -10.27 0.70
CA PRO A 13 -3.33 -9.67 0.96
C PRO A 13 -3.16 -8.16 1.14
N GLN A 14 -4.15 -7.39 0.65
CA GLN A 14 -4.12 -5.94 0.70
C GLN A 14 -3.94 -5.46 2.15
N PRO A 15 -2.85 -4.74 2.48
CA PRO A 15 -2.61 -4.28 3.85
C PRO A 15 -3.58 -3.15 4.23
N PHE A 16 -3.91 -2.28 3.27
CA PHE A 16 -4.81 -1.14 3.44
C PHE A 16 -5.72 -0.99 2.23
N GLY A 17 -7.02 -0.75 2.44
CA GLY A 17 -8.02 -0.69 1.37
C GLY A 17 -7.74 0.35 0.29
N SER A 18 -7.02 1.42 0.67
CA SER A 18 -6.62 2.49 -0.24
C SER A 18 -5.37 2.19 -1.09
N TRP A 19 -4.59 1.16 -0.77
CA TRP A 19 -3.36 0.84 -1.50
C TRP A 19 -3.71 0.16 -2.82
N VAL A 20 -2.97 0.52 -3.86
CA VAL A 20 -3.14 0.03 -5.23
C VAL A 20 -1.99 -0.89 -5.57
N LEU A 21 -2.31 -2.03 -6.16
CA LEU A 21 -1.31 -3.02 -6.53
C LEU A 21 -0.60 -2.61 -7.83
N ASP A 22 0.70 -2.33 -7.73
CA ASP A 22 1.51 -1.99 -8.89
C ASP A 22 1.78 -3.20 -9.81
N ASP A 23 2.42 -2.94 -10.95
CA ASP A 23 2.74 -3.97 -11.94
C ASP A 23 3.71 -5.04 -11.43
N SER A 24 4.53 -4.71 -10.43
CA SER A 24 5.46 -5.64 -9.78
C SER A 24 4.76 -6.55 -8.76
N GLY A 25 3.47 -6.32 -8.49
CA GLY A 25 2.72 -7.04 -7.47
C GLY A 25 3.00 -6.54 -6.05
N ASP A 26 3.48 -5.30 -5.90
CA ASP A 26 3.67 -4.64 -4.61
C ASP A 26 2.53 -3.65 -4.34
N TRP A 27 2.08 -3.59 -3.09
CA TRP A 27 1.00 -2.68 -2.72
C TRP A 27 1.56 -1.30 -2.48
N GLN A 28 1.18 -0.35 -3.33
CA GLN A 28 1.63 1.03 -3.22
C GLN A 28 0.54 1.92 -2.60
N PRO A 29 0.90 2.79 -1.66
CA PRO A 29 -0.01 3.81 -1.17
C PRO A 29 -0.37 4.81 -2.28
N PRO A 30 -1.59 5.36 -2.29
CA PRO A 30 -2.03 6.33 -3.31
C PRO A 30 -1.34 7.69 -3.17
N VAL A 31 -0.80 8.00 -1.98
CA VAL A 31 -0.01 9.22 -1.73
C VAL A 31 1.42 8.80 -1.43
N PRO A 32 2.44 9.39 -2.08
CA PRO A 32 3.84 9.07 -1.80
C PRO A 32 4.22 9.44 -0.37
N GLN A 33 5.07 8.62 0.25
CA GLN A 33 5.57 8.86 1.59
C GLN A 33 6.29 10.21 1.66
N PRO A 34 6.03 11.05 2.68
CA PRO A 34 6.78 12.28 2.90
C PRO A 34 8.25 11.96 3.21
N HIS A 35 9.13 12.93 2.98
CA HIS A 35 10.54 12.76 3.28
C HIS A 35 10.79 12.64 4.80
N GLY A 36 11.55 11.61 5.19
CA GLY A 36 11.94 11.32 6.57
C GLY A 36 11.30 10.04 7.11
N ASP A 37 11.76 9.63 8.29
CA ASP A 37 11.24 8.46 8.99
C ASP A 37 10.08 8.84 9.94
N GLY A 38 9.34 7.83 10.40
CA GLY A 38 8.26 8.01 11.37
C GLY A 38 6.94 8.46 10.74
N TRP A 39 6.68 8.06 9.50
CA TRP A 39 5.36 8.21 8.88
C TRP A 39 4.64 6.88 8.85
N VAL A 40 3.40 6.87 9.30
CA VAL A 40 2.48 5.73 9.22
C VAL A 40 1.36 6.07 8.25
N TRP A 41 0.95 5.08 7.47
CA TRP A 41 -0.18 5.26 6.55
C TRP A 41 -1.50 5.26 7.33
N ASP A 42 -2.24 6.36 7.24
CA ASP A 42 -3.59 6.46 7.77
C ASP A 42 -4.60 6.19 6.64
N ASP A 43 -5.16 4.98 6.62
CA ASP A 43 -6.11 4.54 5.59
C ASP A 43 -7.45 5.30 5.66
N ALA A 44 -7.86 5.73 6.85
CA ALA A 44 -9.11 6.46 7.05
C ALA A 44 -9.07 7.85 6.37
N ASN A 45 -7.95 8.56 6.51
CA ASN A 45 -7.72 9.87 5.91
C ASN A 45 -7.03 9.78 4.54
N ARG A 46 -6.57 8.58 4.14
CA ARG A 46 -5.77 8.34 2.93
C ARG A 46 -4.56 9.27 2.87
N ALA A 47 -3.87 9.42 3.99
CA ALA A 47 -2.77 10.34 4.17
C ALA A 47 -1.70 9.75 5.10
N TRP A 48 -0.48 10.28 5.03
CA TRP A 48 0.58 9.91 5.97
C TRP A 48 0.44 10.70 7.26
N ALA A 49 0.27 10.00 8.37
CA ALA A 49 0.30 10.55 9.72
C ALA A 49 1.67 10.32 10.35
N ARG A 50 2.08 11.20 11.26
CA ARG A 50 3.32 11.01 12.00
C ARG A 50 3.10 9.91 13.05
N ALA A 51 3.98 8.92 13.09
CA ALA A 51 4.07 8.01 14.22
C ALA A 51 4.66 8.80 15.38
N GLU A 52 3.80 9.15 16.33
CA GLU A 52 4.16 9.88 17.57
C GLU A 52 4.67 8.92 18.65
#